data_AF-A0AAJ4WTZ6-F1
#
_entry.id   AF-A0AAJ4WTZ6-F1
#
_cell.length_a   1.000
_cell.length_b   1.000
_cell.length_c   1.000
_cell.angle_alpha   90.00
_cell.angle_beta   90.00
_cell.angle_gamma   90.00
#
_symmetry.space_group_name_H-M   'P 1'
#
loop_
_entity.id
_entity.type
_entity.pdbx_description
1 polymer ?
#
loop_
_entity_poly.entity_id
_entity_poly.type
_entity_poly.pdbx_seq_one_letter_code
_entity_poly.pdbx_strand_id
1 'polypeptide(L)'
;MKHPHIVEACRKAFSGFELNDKTDLVALLDDDVVFEFSDSLPYGGTYEGKQEFLAFWKHVYEKWETFTYDARAVLEADDYIIVPVLTRAKALNGYLMENEHLFLFKVRDGRIVHGRLYADTARGRDILEDKPPKRYPKLILN
;
A
#
# COMPACT_ATOMS: atom_id res chain seq x y z
N MET A 1 5.71 7.78 -21.93
CA MET A 1 5.49 7.78 -20.48
C MET A 1 5.64 9.22 -19.98
N LYS A 2 4.60 9.79 -19.36
CA LYS A 2 4.50 11.20 -18.96
C LYS A 2 5.25 11.49 -17.64
N HIS A 3 5.37 10.49 -16.78
CA HIS A 3 5.89 10.56 -15.42
C HIS A 3 6.96 9.48 -15.16
N PRO A 4 8.06 9.43 -15.95
CA PRO A 4 9.08 8.39 -15.85
C PRO A 4 9.70 8.25 -14.45
N HIS A 5 9.93 9.38 -13.77
CA HIS A 5 10.54 9.38 -12.44
C HIS A 5 9.61 8.81 -11.36
N ILE A 6 8.30 9.03 -11.47
CA ILE A 6 7.31 8.49 -10.52
C ILE A 6 7.15 6.98 -10.73
N VAL A 7 7.14 6.52 -11.98
CA VAL A 7 7.10 5.09 -12.31
C VAL A 7 8.32 4.38 -11.72
N GLU A 8 9.51 4.94 -11.89
CA GLU A 8 10.73 4.34 -11.33
C GLU A 8 10.74 4.35 -9.80
N ALA A 9 10.32 5.45 -9.17
CA ALA A 9 10.15 5.51 -7.73
C ALA A 9 9.16 4.44 -7.20
N CYS A 10 8.05 4.22 -7.91
CA CYS A 10 7.10 3.16 -7.59
C CYS A 10 7.73 1.76 -7.74
N ARG A 11 8.56 1.52 -8.76
CA ARG A 11 9.25 0.23 -8.91
C ARG A 11 10.13 -0.07 -7.71
N LYS A 12 10.96 0.89 -7.29
CA LYS A 12 11.81 0.77 -6.10
C LYS A 12 11.01 0.57 -4.81
N ALA A 13 9.91 1.32 -4.67
CA ALA A 13 9.07 1.30 -3.48
C ALA A 13 8.18 0.05 -3.35
N PHE A 14 7.93 -0.69 -4.43
CA PHE A 14 6.92 -1.74 -4.41
C PHE A 14 7.33 -3.09 -5.01
N SER A 15 8.52 -3.26 -5.58
CA SER A 15 8.92 -4.54 -6.22
C SER A 15 9.92 -5.34 -5.39
N GLY A 16 9.82 -6.68 -5.44
CA GLY A 16 10.91 -7.59 -5.04
C GLY A 16 10.92 -8.09 -3.59
N PHE A 17 9.88 -7.84 -2.78
CA PHE A 17 9.76 -8.31 -1.37
C PHE A 17 10.90 -7.96 -0.39
N GLU A 18 11.94 -7.27 -0.82
CA GLU A 18 12.93 -6.63 0.05
C GLU A 18 12.26 -5.51 0.86
N LEU A 19 13.01 -4.82 1.74
CA LEU A 19 12.48 -3.77 2.63
C LEU A 19 11.75 -2.59 1.91
N ASN A 20 11.69 -2.59 0.58
CA ASN A 20 11.00 -1.62 -0.27
C ASN A 20 11.40 -0.18 0.05
N ASP A 21 12.35 0.35 -0.72
CA ASP A 21 12.84 1.72 -0.54
C ASP A 21 11.83 2.75 -1.08
N LYS A 22 11.24 3.51 -0.17
CA LYS A 22 10.19 4.51 -0.46
C LYS A 22 10.75 5.92 -0.59
N THR A 23 12.07 6.10 -0.45
CA THR A 23 12.70 7.43 -0.33
C THR A 23 12.38 8.32 -1.53
N ASP A 24 12.58 7.80 -2.75
CA ASP A 24 12.29 8.54 -3.99
C ASP A 24 10.79 8.86 -4.13
N LEU A 25 9.91 7.93 -3.73
CA LEU A 25 8.46 8.12 -3.79
C LEU A 25 8.01 9.24 -2.84
N VAL A 26 8.53 9.26 -1.60
CA VAL A 26 8.25 10.29 -0.60
C VAL A 26 8.73 11.68 -1.06
N ALA A 27 9.89 11.75 -1.73
CA ALA A 27 10.43 12.99 -2.27
C ALA A 27 9.55 13.60 -3.39
N LEU A 28 8.80 12.75 -4.11
CA LEU A 28 7.92 13.12 -5.22
C LEU A 28 6.49 13.50 -4.78
N LEU A 29 6.16 13.35 -3.50
CA LEU A 29 4.88 13.80 -2.97
C LEU A 29 4.79 15.33 -3.01
N ASP A 30 3.59 15.83 -3.30
CA ASP A 30 3.19 17.21 -3.03
C ASP A 30 3.21 17.48 -1.51
N ASP A 31 3.37 18.73 -1.10
CA ASP A 31 3.39 19.09 0.33
C ASP A 31 1.99 18.94 0.95
N ASP A 32 0.94 19.17 0.15
CA ASP A 32 -0.47 19.05 0.53
C ASP A 32 -1.10 17.73 0.00
N VAL A 33 -0.28 16.70 -0.22
CA VAL A 33 -0.74 15.40 -0.72
C VAL A 33 -1.81 14.78 0.18
N VAL A 34 -2.86 14.20 -0.40
CA VAL A 34 -3.88 13.47 0.38
C VAL A 34 -3.74 11.97 0.16
N PHE A 35 -3.65 11.21 1.24
CA PHE A 35 -3.65 9.75 1.20
C PHE A 35 -4.89 9.18 1.87
N GLU A 36 -5.55 8.26 1.18
CA GLU A 36 -6.69 7.55 1.73
C GLU A 36 -6.41 6.06 1.87
N PHE A 37 -6.67 5.56 3.08
CA PHE A 37 -6.69 4.14 3.41
C PHE A 37 -8.07 3.79 3.95
N SER A 38 -8.54 2.56 3.76
CA SER A 38 -9.82 2.17 4.34
C SER A 38 -9.78 2.23 5.86
N ASP A 39 -10.68 3.01 6.44
CA ASP A 39 -10.97 3.17 7.88
C ASP A 39 -11.42 1.87 8.58
N SER A 40 -11.61 0.78 7.83
CA SER A 40 -11.85 -0.56 8.37
C SER A 40 -10.59 -1.27 8.88
N LEU A 41 -9.43 -0.62 8.81
CA LEU A 41 -8.17 -1.02 9.43
C LEU A 41 -7.84 -0.10 10.63
N PRO A 42 -7.09 -0.58 11.65
CA PRO A 42 -6.73 0.23 12.81
C PRO A 42 -5.94 1.52 12.49
N TYR A 43 -5.22 1.52 11.37
CA TYR A 43 -4.45 2.64 10.82
C TYR A 43 -5.08 3.21 9.54
N GLY A 44 -6.38 2.95 9.33
CA GLY A 44 -7.13 3.50 8.21
C GLY A 44 -7.49 4.97 8.39
N GLY A 45 -7.99 5.60 7.34
CA GLY A 45 -8.42 6.99 7.34
C GLY A 45 -7.79 7.81 6.22
N THR A 46 -8.02 9.12 6.28
CA THR A 46 -7.44 10.11 5.37
C THR A 46 -6.30 10.83 6.09
N TYR A 47 -5.17 10.98 5.39
CA TYR A 47 -3.95 11.60 5.87
C TYR A 47 -3.57 12.75 4.94
N GLU A 48 -3.43 13.94 5.49
CA GLU A 48 -3.15 15.18 4.76
C GLU A 48 -1.70 15.63 4.97
N GLY A 49 -0.97 15.74 3.87
CA GLY A 49 0.44 16.12 3.83
C GLY A 49 1.41 15.00 4.22
N LYS A 50 2.70 15.28 3.98
CA LYS A 50 3.79 14.31 4.20
C LYS A 50 3.92 13.88 5.66
N GLN A 51 3.66 14.78 6.60
CA GLN A 51 3.79 14.49 8.03
C GLN A 51 2.78 13.42 8.47
N GLU A 52 1.52 13.55 8.08
CA GLU A 52 0.48 12.57 8.41
C GLU A 52 0.71 11.24 7.69
N PHE A 53 1.18 11.26 6.44
CA PHE A 53 1.59 10.05 5.72
C PHE A 53 2.72 9.29 6.43
N LEU A 54 3.72 9.99 6.99
CA LEU A 54 4.78 9.35 7.78
C LEU A 54 4.25 8.80 9.12
N ALA A 55 3.29 9.49 9.74
CA ALA A 55 2.62 9.01 10.96
C ALA A 55 1.80 7.73 10.70
N PHE A 56 1.14 7.62 9.53
CA PHE A 56 0.49 6.39 9.07
C PHE A 56 1.47 5.21 9.09
N TRP A 57 2.64 5.35 8.46
CA TRP A 57 3.64 4.27 8.42
C TRP A 57 4.16 3.90 9.80
N LYS A 58 4.34 4.87 10.68
CA LYS A 58 4.69 4.60 12.08
C LYS A 58 3.63 3.71 12.73
N HIS A 59 2.34 4.01 12.55
CA HIS A 59 1.25 3.20 13.11
C HIS A 59 1.17 1.79 12.48
N VAL A 60 1.45 1.65 11.18
CA VAL A 60 1.58 0.33 10.54
C VAL A 60 2.68 -0.50 11.22
N TYR A 61 3.87 0.08 11.46
CA TYR A 61 4.99 -0.64 12.07
C TYR A 61 4.82 -0.89 13.58
N GLU A 62 3.86 -0.24 14.25
CA GLU A 62 3.44 -0.61 15.61
C GLU A 62 2.60 -1.90 15.64
N LYS A 63 2.14 -2.40 14.49
CA LYS A 63 1.30 -3.60 14.36
C LYS A 63 2.00 -4.75 13.63
N TRP A 64 2.90 -4.43 12.70
CA TRP A 64 3.56 -5.38 11.81
C TRP A 64 5.08 -5.37 12.01
N GLU A 65 5.67 -6.54 12.25
CA GLU A 65 7.13 -6.75 12.33
C GLU A 65 7.78 -6.61 10.95
N THR A 66 7.13 -7.14 9.92
CA THR A 66 7.54 -6.97 8.53
C THR A 66 6.33 -6.63 7.67
N PHE A 67 6.53 -5.80 6.64
CA PHE A 67 5.49 -5.42 5.69
C PHE A 67 6.14 -5.07 4.36
N THR A 68 6.07 -5.98 3.38
CA THR A 68 6.71 -5.82 2.08
C THR A 68 5.73 -6.07 0.93
N TYR A 69 6.08 -5.54 -0.22
CA TYR A 69 5.31 -5.52 -1.45
C TYR A 69 6.12 -6.12 -2.59
N ASP A 70 5.39 -6.75 -3.51
CA ASP A 70 5.89 -7.16 -4.81
C ASP A 70 4.91 -6.75 -5.90
N ALA A 71 5.30 -5.74 -6.67
CA ALA A 71 4.49 -5.16 -7.72
C ALA A 71 4.29 -6.17 -8.85
N ARG A 72 3.03 -6.45 -9.15
CA ARG A 72 2.64 -7.21 -10.35
C ARG A 72 2.91 -6.39 -11.61
N ALA A 73 2.68 -5.08 -11.50
CA ALA A 73 2.92 -4.11 -12.55
C ALA A 73 3.07 -2.71 -11.94
N VAL A 74 3.70 -1.82 -12.72
CA VAL A 74 3.63 -0.36 -12.50
C VAL A 74 3.13 0.22 -13.82
N LEU A 75 1.91 0.75 -13.79
CA LEU A 75 1.19 1.22 -14.96
C LEU A 75 1.02 2.75 -14.89
N GLU A 76 1.15 3.42 -16.02
CA GLU A 76 0.81 4.83 -16.17
C GLU A 76 -0.40 4.96 -17.09
N ALA A 77 -1.37 5.77 -16.67
CA ALA A 77 -2.55 6.15 -17.43
C ALA A 77 -2.83 7.64 -17.24
N ASP A 78 -2.39 8.46 -18.20
CA ASP A 78 -2.42 9.93 -18.13
C ASP A 78 -1.81 10.47 -16.83
N ASP A 79 -2.64 11.04 -15.96
CA ASP A 79 -2.27 11.62 -14.67
C ASP A 79 -2.32 10.60 -13.52
N TYR A 80 -2.48 9.31 -13.81
CA TYR A 80 -2.56 8.25 -12.80
C TYR A 80 -1.42 7.25 -12.92
N ILE A 81 -0.91 6.83 -11.76
CA ILE A 81 -0.01 5.68 -11.62
C ILE A 81 -0.74 4.60 -10.82
N ILE A 82 -0.78 3.38 -11.37
CA ILE A 82 -1.52 2.25 -10.81
C ILE A 82 -0.54 1.13 -10.52
N VAL A 83 -0.52 0.66 -9.28
CA VAL A 83 0.44 -0.35 -8.81
C VAL A 83 -0.30 -1.46 -8.04
N PRO A 84 -0.74 -2.51 -8.74
CA PRO A 84 -1.20 -3.75 -8.09
C PRO A 84 0.02 -4.46 -7.49
N VAL A 85 -0.09 -4.85 -6.22
CA VAL A 85 1.00 -5.49 -5.47
C VAL A 85 0.49 -6.71 -4.71
N LEU A 86 1.35 -7.73 -4.62
CA LEU A 86 1.22 -8.76 -3.61
C LEU A 86 1.91 -8.29 -2.33
N THR A 87 1.17 -8.21 -1.25
CA THR A 87 1.67 -7.82 0.06
C THR A 87 1.97 -9.05 0.89
N ARG A 88 3.15 -9.09 1.52
CA ARG A 88 3.51 -10.07 2.56
C ARG A 88 3.87 -9.35 3.84
N ALA A 89 3.29 -9.78 4.94
CA ALA A 89 3.52 -9.15 6.23
C ALA A 89 3.50 -10.17 7.37
N LYS A 90 4.27 -9.88 8.43
CA LYS A 90 4.25 -10.63 9.70
C LYS A 90 3.76 -9.71 10.80
N ALA A 91 2.63 -10.06 11.42
CA ALA A 91 2.08 -9.30 12.53
C ALA A 91 2.84 -9.60 13.83
N LEU A 92 2.82 -8.66 14.78
CA LEU A 92 3.49 -8.84 16.09
C LEU A 92 2.91 -9.99 16.92
N ASN A 93 1.68 -10.42 16.65
CA ASN A 93 1.06 -11.62 17.24
C ASN A 93 1.49 -12.94 16.58
N GLY A 94 2.41 -12.89 15.61
CA GLY A 94 3.01 -14.07 14.97
C GLY A 94 2.28 -14.58 13.71
N TYR A 95 1.10 -14.05 13.38
CA TYR A 95 0.41 -14.43 12.14
C TYR A 95 1.07 -13.83 10.90
N LEU A 96 0.99 -14.59 9.80
CA LEU A 96 1.45 -14.16 8.47
C LEU A 96 0.26 -13.74 7.60
N MET A 97 0.46 -12.67 6.85
CA MET A 97 -0.47 -12.17 5.85
C MET A 97 0.14 -12.31 4.45
N GLU A 98 -0.67 -12.82 3.53
CA GLU A 98 -0.52 -12.57 2.10
C GLU A 98 -1.82 -11.93 1.60
N ASN A 99 -1.74 -10.79 0.91
CA ASN A 99 -2.89 -9.98 0.54
C ASN A 99 -2.65 -9.22 -0.77
N GLU A 100 -3.67 -9.07 -1.62
CA GLU A 100 -3.58 -8.28 -2.85
C GLU A 100 -4.01 -6.84 -2.57
N HIS A 101 -3.12 -5.90 -2.87
CA HIS A 101 -3.36 -4.47 -2.72
C HIS A 101 -3.27 -3.77 -4.07
N LEU A 102 -3.87 -2.59 -4.18
CA LEU A 102 -3.75 -1.69 -5.31
C LEU A 102 -3.49 -0.28 -4.79
N PHE A 103 -2.31 0.25 -5.13
CA PHE A 103 -2.04 1.68 -4.99
C PHE A 103 -2.50 2.41 -6.25
N LEU A 104 -3.31 3.45 -6.06
CA LEU A 104 -3.69 4.40 -7.09
C LEU A 104 -3.16 5.78 -6.71
N PHE A 105 -2.25 6.32 -7.51
CA PHE A 105 -1.72 7.67 -7.34
C PHE A 105 -2.25 8.59 -8.42
N LYS A 106 -2.59 9.82 -8.05
CA LYS A 106 -2.86 10.93 -8.98
C LYS A 106 -1.68 11.89 -8.98
N VAL A 107 -1.29 12.30 -10.17
CA VAL A 107 -0.15 13.19 -10.42
C VAL A 107 -0.66 14.51 -10.98
N ARG A 108 -0.06 15.62 -10.53
CA ARG A 108 -0.25 16.96 -11.09
C ARG A 108 1.08 17.69 -11.04
N ASP A 109 1.46 18.34 -12.13
CA ASP A 109 2.71 19.13 -12.24
C ASP A 109 3.98 18.36 -11.79
N GLY A 110 4.02 17.05 -12.09
CA GLY A 110 5.13 16.17 -11.75
C GLY A 110 5.20 15.76 -10.27
N ARG A 111 4.16 16.06 -9.47
CA ARG A 111 4.03 15.69 -8.06
C ARG A 111 2.86 14.74 -7.83
N ILE A 112 3.00 13.80 -6.90
CA ILE A 112 1.88 12.99 -6.43
C ILE A 112 1.03 13.85 -5.49
N VAL A 113 -0.20 14.15 -5.90
CA VAL A 113 -1.14 14.99 -5.13
C VAL A 113 -2.19 14.17 -4.40
N HIS A 114 -2.37 12.91 -4.77
CA HIS A 114 -3.28 12.00 -4.08
C HIS A 114 -2.83 10.55 -4.18
N GLY A 115 -3.05 9.77 -3.13
CA GLY A 115 -2.86 8.32 -3.10
C GLY A 115 -4.04 7.60 -2.47
N ARG A 116 -4.43 6.45 -3.02
CA ARG A 116 -5.47 5.56 -2.46
C ARG A 116 -4.96 4.13 -2.42
N LEU A 117 -5.16 3.45 -1.30
CA LEU A 117 -4.98 2.01 -1.19
C LEU A 117 -6.32 1.28 -1.25
N TYR A 118 -6.45 0.32 -2.16
CA TYR A 118 -7.51 -0.68 -2.13
C TYR A 118 -6.92 -2.03 -1.73
N ALA A 119 -7.59 -2.75 -0.84
CA ALA A 119 -7.13 -4.03 -0.32
C ALA A 119 -8.31 -4.86 0.21
N ASP A 120 -8.14 -6.17 0.36
CA ASP A 120 -8.97 -6.97 1.25
C ASP A 120 -8.64 -6.58 2.70
N THR A 121 -9.36 -5.61 3.24
CA THR A 121 -9.12 -5.08 4.59
C THR A 121 -9.59 -6.06 5.66
N ALA A 122 -10.52 -6.97 5.35
CA ALA A 122 -10.94 -8.01 6.28
C ALA A 122 -9.78 -8.94 6.61
N ARG A 123 -8.96 -9.30 5.61
CA ARG A 123 -7.71 -10.07 5.83
C ARG A 123 -6.80 -9.43 6.87
N GLY A 124 -6.52 -8.13 6.70
CA GLY A 124 -5.62 -7.40 7.59
C GLY A 124 -6.22 -7.22 8.99
N ARG A 125 -7.49 -6.80 9.07
CA ARG A 125 -8.20 -6.62 10.33
C ARG A 125 -8.30 -7.91 11.14
N ASP A 126 -8.71 -9.01 10.51
CA ASP A 126 -8.87 -10.30 11.21
C ASP A 126 -7.53 -10.75 11.83
N ILE A 127 -6.43 -10.64 11.08
CA ILE A 127 -5.08 -10.98 11.58
C ILE A 127 -4.69 -10.13 12.79
N LEU A 128 -4.98 -8.83 12.75
CA LEU A 128 -4.66 -7.91 13.85
C LEU A 128 -5.58 -8.09 15.07
N GLU A 129 -6.72 -8.76 14.92
CA GLU A 129 -7.67 -9.12 15.98
C GLU A 129 -7.47 -10.58 16.46
N ASP A 130 -6.27 -11.14 16.28
CA ASP A 130 -5.89 -12.50 16.67
C ASP A 130 -6.71 -13.62 16.02
N LYS A 131 -7.34 -13.34 14.88
CA LYS A 131 -8.06 -14.35 14.09
C LYS A 131 -7.17 -14.88 12.97
N PRO A 132 -7.09 -16.20 12.77
CA PRO A 132 -6.31 -16.75 11.68
C PRO A 132 -6.88 -16.29 10.32
N PRO A 133 -6.03 -16.19 9.27
CA PRO A 133 -6.49 -15.75 7.95
C PRO A 133 -7.62 -16.62 7.40
N LYS A 134 -8.82 -16.05 7.24
CA LYS A 134 -10.00 -16.79 6.78
C LYS A 134 -9.87 -17.21 5.31
N ARG A 135 -10.09 -18.48 4.98
CA ARG A 135 -10.13 -18.97 3.59
C ARG A 135 -11.37 -19.83 3.41
N TYR A 136 -12.23 -19.44 2.47
CA TYR A 136 -13.37 -20.26 2.09
C TYR A 136 -12.97 -21.17 0.92
N PRO A 137 -13.45 -22.42 0.89
CA PRO A 137 -13.20 -23.31 -0.24
C PRO A 137 -13.87 -22.75 -1.50
N LYS A 138 -13.20 -22.90 -2.65
CA LYS A 138 -13.80 -22.61 -3.95
C LYS A 138 -14.91 -23.64 -4.20
N LEU A 139 -16.14 -23.18 -4.40
CA LEU A 139 -17.22 -24.05 -4.86
C LEU A 139 -16.93 -24.44 -6.31
N ILE A 140 -16.78 -25.73 -6.56
CA ILE A 140 -16.72 -26.29 -7.91
C ILE A 140 -18.06 -26.96 -8.14
N LEU A 141 -18.85 -26.39 -9.06
CA LEU A 141 -20.07 -27.04 -9.55
C LEU A 141 -19.65 -28.06 -10.61
N ASN A 142 -20.13 -29.30 -10.45
CA ASN A 142 -20.00 -30.34 -11.46
C ASN A 142 -21.00 -30.13 -12.59
#